data_AF-A0A0R2NR08-F1
#
_entry.id   AF-A0A0R2NR08-F1
#
_cell.length_a   1.000
_cell.length_b   1.000
_cell.length_c   1.000
_cell.angle_alpha   90.00
_cell.angle_beta   90.00
_cell.angle_gamma   90.00
#
_symmetry.space_group_name_H-M   'P 1'
#
loop_
_entity.id
_entity.type
_entity.pdbx_description
1 polymer ?
#
loop_
_entity_poly.entity_id
_entity_poly.type
_entity_poly.pdbx_seq_one_letter_code
_entity_poly.pdbx_strand_id
1 'polypeptide(L)'
;MKLNLKKLGINKTVEAKITNRVARNALQVAKMATASDATDDDALALDDQIGMIEAIVDFIDNVFKLTDKQVDQIWDCDFSTTQEFFGELSNAIFEAKPLSPTEAGAKK
;
A
#
# COMPACT_ATOMS: atom_id res chain seq x y z
N MET A 1 4.51 -17.08 0.50
CA MET A 1 5.59 -17.62 -0.37
C MET A 1 6.69 -18.23 0.50
N LYS A 2 7.47 -19.20 0.03
CA LYS A 2 8.60 -19.78 0.80
C LYS A 2 9.92 -19.15 0.38
N LEU A 3 10.62 -18.51 1.32
CA LEU A 3 11.97 -17.97 1.13
C LEU A 3 12.97 -18.87 1.84
N ASN A 4 14.07 -19.20 1.17
CA ASN A 4 15.14 -20.02 1.73
C ASN A 4 16.49 -19.33 1.54
N LEU A 5 17.35 -19.45 2.56
CA LEU A 5 18.68 -18.85 2.55
C LEU A 5 19.78 -19.88 2.25
N LYS A 6 19.42 -21.06 1.74
CA LYS A 6 20.38 -22.14 1.47
C LYS A 6 21.48 -21.72 0.50
N LYS A 7 21.15 -20.88 -0.50
CA LYS A 7 22.12 -20.31 -1.44
C LYS A 7 23.18 -19.42 -0.76
N LEU A 8 22.89 -18.92 0.45
CA LEU A 8 23.81 -18.14 1.27
C LEU A 8 24.50 -19.01 2.35
N GLY A 9 24.40 -20.35 2.27
CA GLY A 9 24.96 -21.27 3.26
C GLY A 9 24.16 -21.38 4.56
N ILE A 10 23.01 -20.71 4.66
CA ILE A 10 22.20 -20.67 5.88
C ILE A 10 21.01 -21.64 5.73
N ASN A 11 20.94 -22.65 6.60
CA ASN A 11 19.83 -23.60 6.61
C ASN A 11 18.59 -23.04 7.32
N LYS A 12 18.03 -21.95 6.78
CA LYS A 12 16.79 -21.32 7.26
C LYS A 12 15.81 -21.17 6.11
N THR A 13 14.58 -21.60 6.35
CA THR A 13 13.43 -21.40 5.47
C THR A 13 12.36 -20.66 6.25
N VAL A 14 11.78 -19.64 5.65
CA VAL A 14 10.66 -18.90 6.23
C VAL A 14 9.51 -18.86 5.23
N GLU A 15 8.29 -19.03 5.72
CA GLU A 15 7.11 -18.64 4.97
C GLU A 15 6.94 -17.14 5.12
N ALA A 16 7.15 -16.41 4.03
CA ALA A 16 7.02 -14.97 3.96
C ALA A 16 5.68 -14.61 3.34
N LYS A 17 4.96 -13.74 4.04
CA LYS A 17 3.79 -13.03 3.58
C LYS A 17 4.26 -11.68 3.01
N ILE A 18 3.77 -11.28 1.83
CA ILE A 18 4.13 -9.99 1.26
C ILE A 18 3.16 -8.95 1.81
N THR A 19 3.51 -8.42 2.98
CA THR A 19 2.72 -7.37 3.63
C THR A 19 3.06 -5.99 3.07
N ASN A 20 2.23 -4.98 3.33
CA ASN A 20 2.53 -3.58 2.98
C ASN A 20 3.93 -3.17 3.48
N ARG A 21 4.26 -3.53 4.73
CA ARG A 21 5.56 -3.24 5.35
C ARG A 21 6.71 -3.94 4.64
N VAL A 22 6.55 -5.21 4.28
CA VAL A 22 7.58 -5.98 3.57
C VAL A 22 7.80 -5.44 2.17
N ALA A 23 6.72 -5.12 1.44
CA ALA A 23 6.78 -4.57 0.09
C ALA A 23 7.49 -3.21 0.08
N ARG A 24 7.07 -2.27 0.94
CA ARG A 24 7.70 -0.96 1.11
C ARG A 24 9.20 -1.09 1.41
N ASN A 25 9.56 -1.94 2.37
CA ASN A 25 10.96 -2.11 2.77
C ASN A 25 11.80 -2.72 1.64
N ALA A 26 11.25 -3.68 0.90
CA ALA A 26 11.95 -4.27 -0.25
C ALA A 26 12.23 -3.22 -1.34
N LEU A 27 11.25 -2.35 -1.64
CA LEU A 27 11.41 -1.24 -2.59
C LEU A 27 12.44 -0.21 -2.12
N GLN A 28 12.46 0.11 -0.82
CA GLN A 28 13.48 1.00 -0.25
C GLN A 28 14.89 0.43 -0.40
N VAL A 29 15.07 -0.87 -0.11
CA VAL A 29 16.37 -1.53 -0.31
C VAL A 29 16.75 -1.54 -1.80
N ALA A 30 15.80 -1.81 -2.69
CA ALA A 30 16.03 -1.73 -4.13
C ALA A 30 16.49 -0.32 -4.55
N LYS A 31 15.80 0.73 -4.08
CA LYS A 31 16.19 2.13 -4.34
C LYS A 31 17.61 2.44 -3.90
N MET A 32 18.00 1.96 -2.72
CA MET A 32 19.37 2.16 -2.22
C MET A 32 20.41 1.38 -3.03
N ALA A 33 20.07 0.18 -3.49
CA ALA A 33 20.97 -0.64 -4.31
C ALA A 33 21.08 -0.08 -5.74
N THR A 34 20.01 0.48 -6.30
CA THR A 34 20.02 1.12 -7.61
C THR A 34 20.68 2.49 -7.54
N ALA A 35 20.60 3.26 -6.45
CA ALA A 35 21.27 4.56 -6.32
C ALA A 35 22.79 4.55 -6.62
N SER A 36 23.46 3.39 -6.53
CA SER A 36 24.86 3.22 -6.93
C SER A 36 25.10 3.02 -8.44
N ASP A 37 24.06 2.77 -9.24
CA ASP A 37 24.12 2.42 -10.68
C ASP A 37 22.94 3.00 -11.50
N ALA A 38 22.11 3.86 -10.90
CA ALA A 38 20.80 4.25 -11.44
C ALA A 38 20.87 5.40 -12.44
N THR A 39 20.00 5.32 -13.45
CA THR A 39 19.47 6.50 -14.14
C THR A 39 18.39 7.15 -13.26
N ASP A 40 18.17 8.45 -13.42
CA ASP A 40 17.17 9.18 -12.64
C ASP A 40 15.76 8.56 -12.74
N ASP A 41 15.41 7.97 -13.89
CA ASP A 41 14.09 7.37 -14.15
C ASP A 41 13.77 6.16 -13.24
N ASP A 42 14.74 5.29 -12.97
CA ASP A 42 14.52 4.09 -12.14
C ASP A 42 14.32 4.46 -10.66
N ALA A 43 15.04 5.49 -10.19
CA ALA A 43 14.89 5.99 -8.83
C ALA A 43 13.51 6.65 -8.63
N LEU A 44 13.05 7.44 -9.62
CA LEU A 44 11.72 8.05 -9.61
C LEU A 44 10.61 7.00 -9.60
N ALA A 45 10.72 5.94 -10.41
CA ALA A 45 9.73 4.87 -10.43
C ALA A 45 9.59 4.15 -9.08
N LEU A 46 10.70 3.94 -8.36
CA LEU A 46 10.67 3.33 -7.03
C LEU A 46 10.08 4.26 -5.98
N ASP A 47 10.33 5.57 -6.07
CA ASP A 47 9.73 6.57 -5.19
C ASP A 47 8.21 6.63 -5.34
N ASP A 48 7.71 6.59 -6.58
CA ASP A 48 6.27 6.56 -6.85
C ASP A 48 5.61 5.31 -6.25
N GLN A 49 6.27 4.14 -6.33
CA GLN A 49 5.74 2.91 -5.76
C GLN A 49 5.74 2.91 -4.22
N ILE A 50 6.79 3.44 -3.59
CA ILE A 50 6.83 3.59 -2.13
C ILE A 50 5.73 4.55 -1.67
N GLY A 51 5.61 5.71 -2.34
CA GLY A 51 4.60 6.71 -2.05
C GLY A 51 3.18 6.19 -2.24
N MET A 52 2.93 5.36 -3.25
CA MET A 52 1.63 4.72 -3.45
C MET A 52 1.21 3.85 -2.26
N ILE A 53 2.13 3.04 -1.70
CA ILE A 53 1.82 2.19 -0.54
C ILE A 53 1.43 3.06 0.65
N GLU A 54 2.20 4.11 0.92
CA GLU A 54 1.95 5.05 2.02
C GLU A 54 0.60 5.76 1.84
N ALA A 55 0.32 6.28 0.63
CA ALA A 55 -0.92 6.99 0.33
C ALA A 55 -2.16 6.10 0.49
N ILE A 56 -2.08 4.81 0.14
CA ILE A 56 -3.20 3.87 0.33
C ILE A 56 -3.48 3.67 1.82
N VAL A 57 -2.46 3.44 2.64
CA VAL A 57 -2.64 3.23 4.08
C VAL A 57 -3.18 4.50 4.74
N ASP A 58 -2.60 5.66 4.41
CA ASP A 58 -3.03 6.97 4.91
C ASP A 58 -4.47 7.29 4.49
N PHE A 59 -4.87 6.91 3.28
CA PHE A 59 -6.25 7.08 2.83
C PHE A 59 -7.23 6.25 3.67
N ILE A 60 -6.92 4.97 3.90
CA ILE A 60 -7.75 4.09 4.73
C ILE A 60 -7.84 4.64 6.15
N ASP A 61 -6.72 5.05 6.75
CA ASP A 61 -6.72 5.69 8.06
C ASP A 61 -7.59 6.96 8.08
N ASN A 62 -7.44 7.84 7.08
CA ASN A 62 -8.20 9.07 7.01
C ASN A 62 -9.71 8.87 6.87
N VAL A 63 -10.14 7.85 6.13
CA VAL A 63 -11.57 7.52 5.95
C VAL A 63 -12.16 6.93 7.22
N PHE A 64 -11.46 6.01 7.87
CA PHE A 64 -11.99 5.24 9.00
C PHE A 64 -11.61 5.78 10.38
N LYS A 65 -10.70 6.76 10.44
CA LYS A 65 -10.16 7.35 11.69
C LYS A 65 -9.62 6.26 12.61
N LEU A 66 -8.61 5.55 12.14
CA LEU A 66 -8.09 4.37 12.82
C LEU A 66 -7.20 4.78 14.01
N THR A 67 -7.06 3.85 14.95
CA THR A 67 -6.05 3.95 16.00
C THR A 67 -4.69 3.48 15.47
N ASP A 68 -3.59 3.93 16.09
CA ASP A 68 -2.22 3.49 15.73
C ASP A 68 -2.09 1.96 15.62
N LYS A 69 -2.73 1.23 16.55
CA LYS A 69 -2.73 -0.24 16.55
C LYS A 69 -3.43 -0.82 15.31
N GLN A 70 -4.50 -0.19 14.84
CA GLN A 70 -5.21 -0.61 13.63
C GLN A 70 -4.43 -0.24 12.36
N VAL A 71 -3.74 0.90 12.35
CA VAL A 71 -2.83 1.26 11.26
C VAL A 71 -1.67 0.26 11.17
N ASP A 72 -1.09 -0.14 12.31
CA ASP A 72 -0.06 -1.19 12.35
C ASP A 72 -0.57 -2.53 11.80
N GLN A 73 -1.82 -2.88 12.09
CA GLN A 73 -2.44 -4.08 11.52
C GLN A 73 -2.57 -3.99 9.99
N ILE A 74 -2.85 -2.81 9.43
CA ILE A 74 -2.86 -2.62 7.97
C ILE A 74 -1.45 -2.81 7.41
N TRP A 75 -0.42 -2.25 8.06
CA TRP A 75 0.97 -2.45 7.61
C TRP A 75 1.40 -3.92 7.57
N ASP A 76 0.82 -4.76 8.43
CA ASP A 76 1.07 -6.21 8.50
C ASP A 76 0.07 -7.06 7.69
N CYS A 77 -0.90 -6.44 7.02
CA CYS A 77 -1.80 -7.10 6.07
C CYS A 77 -1.13 -7.37 4.72
N ASP A 78 -1.67 -8.33 3.96
CA ASP A 78 -1.23 -8.63 2.57
C ASP A 78 -1.36 -7.39 1.70
N PHE A 79 -0.29 -7.06 0.98
CA PHE A 79 -0.28 -5.89 0.11
C PHE A 79 -1.36 -5.97 -0.98
N SER A 80 -1.51 -7.12 -1.63
CA SER A 80 -2.54 -7.31 -2.67
C SER A 80 -3.95 -7.09 -2.14
N THR A 81 -4.25 -7.63 -0.96
CA THR A 81 -5.56 -7.45 -0.31
C THR A 81 -5.81 -5.99 0.06
N THR A 82 -4.79 -5.26 0.53
CA THR A 82 -4.91 -3.84 0.81
C THR A 82 -5.15 -3.02 -0.46
N GLN A 83 -4.51 -3.35 -1.58
CA GLN A 83 -4.76 -2.69 -2.87
C GLN A 83 -6.17 -2.97 -3.42
N GLU A 84 -6.62 -4.23 -3.34
CA GLU A 84 -7.99 -4.61 -3.74
C GLU A 84 -9.04 -3.85 -2.94
N PHE A 85 -8.89 -3.83 -1.61
CA PHE A 85 -9.78 -3.08 -0.73
C PHE A 85 -9.79 -1.58 -1.03
N PHE A 86 -8.63 -0.99 -1.31
CA PHE A 86 -8.56 0.40 -1.74
C PHE A 86 -9.33 0.65 -3.04
N GLY A 87 -9.25 -0.26 -4.01
CA GLY A 87 -10.02 -0.19 -5.26
C GLY A 87 -11.53 -0.22 -5.01
N GLU A 88 -12.00 -1.16 -4.20
CA GLU A 88 -13.41 -1.27 -3.82
C GLU A 88 -13.92 -0.03 -3.07
N LEU A 89 -13.15 0.44 -2.08
CA LEU A 89 -13.47 1.62 -1.28
C LEU A 89 -13.51 2.88 -2.14
N SER A 90 -12.52 3.06 -3.01
CA SER A 90 -12.47 4.18 -3.94
C SER A 90 -13.67 4.17 -4.89
N ASN A 91 -13.99 3.01 -5.47
CA ASN A 91 -15.15 2.89 -6.35
C ASN A 91 -16.45 3.24 -5.62
N ALA A 92 -16.65 2.74 -4.40
CA ALA A 92 -17.83 3.04 -3.59
C ALA A 92 -17.96 4.55 -3.29
N ILE A 93 -16.84 5.24 -3.02
CA ILE A 93 -16.83 6.69 -2.77
C ILE A 93 -17.15 7.48 -4.06
N PHE A 94 -16.60 7.08 -5.21
CA PHE A 94 -16.86 7.78 -6.47
C PHE A 94 -18.25 7.49 -7.05
N GLU A 95 -18.81 6.30 -6.80
CA GLU A 95 -20.19 5.95 -7.16
C GLU A 95 -21.22 6.63 -6.27
N ALA A 96 -20.85 6.96 -5.03
CA ALA A 96 -21.63 7.83 -4.15
C ALA A 96 -21.59 9.28 -4.67
N LYS A 97 -22.32 9.55 -5.76
CA LYS A 97 -22.55 10.91 -6.28
C LYS A 97 -22.85 11.87 -5.12
N PRO A 98 -22.25 13.07 -5.06
CA PRO A 98 -22.76 14.10 -4.18
C PRO A 98 -24.20 14.40 -4.63
N LEU A 99 -25.15 14.33 -3.69
CA LEU A 99 -26.50 14.85 -3.93
C LEU A 99 -26.36 16.28 -4.43
N SER A 100 -26.84 16.52 -5.64
CA SER A 100 -26.86 17.87 -6.17
C SER A 100 -27.75 18.73 -5.25
N PRO A 101 -27.39 19.99 -4.93
CA PRO A 101 -28.21 20.87 -4.09
C PRO A 101 -29.67 20.99 -4.58
N THR A 102 -29.91 20.70 -5.86
CA THR A 102 -31.20 20.70 -6.53
C THR A 102 -32.17 19.64 -5.98
N GLU A 103 -31.69 18.52 -5.43
CA GLU A 103 -32.55 17.44 -4.91
C GLU A 103 -33.01 17.68 -3.46
N ALA A 104 -32.37 18.60 -2.73
CA ALA A 104 -32.80 18.98 -1.38
C ALA A 104 -34.00 19.96 -1.38
N GLY A 105 -34.30 20.58 -2.53
CA GLY A 105 -35.36 21.59 -2.68
C GLY A 105 -36.71 21.08 -3.19
N ALA A 106 -36.82 19.84 -3.66
CA ALA A 106 -38.03 19.32 -4.33
C ALA A 106 -39.01 18.58 -3.40
N LYS A 107 -38.98 18.85 -2.09
CA LYS A 107 -40.05 18.45 -1.16
C LYS A 107 -40.68 19.68 -0.52
N LYS A 108 -41.55 20.36 -1.27
CA LYS A 108 -42.68 21.13 -0.74
C LYS A 108 -43.88 20.94 -1.65
#